data_AF-A0A9E0Z508-F1
#
_entry.id   AF-A0A9E0Z508-F1
#
_cell.length_a   1.000
_cell.length_b   1.000
_cell.length_c   1.000
_cell.angle_alpha   90.00
_cell.angle_beta   90.00
_cell.angle_gamma   90.00
#
_symmetry.space_group_name_H-M   'P 1'
#
loop_
_entity.id
_entity.type
_entity.pdbx_description
1 polymer ?
#
loop_
_entity_poly.entity_id
_entity_poly.type
_entity_poly.pdbx_seq_one_letter_code
_entity_poly.pdbx_strand_id
1 'polypeptide(L)' 'MSELEQLYLQLGKTYYEGKFEDPLPELLPIFDKITRIRKQYQPKPACPVCAGCGMPVEEEAVFCGNCGYRLKS' A
#
# COMPACT_ATOMS: atom_id res chain seq x y z
N MET A 1 -15.56 -11.19 4.94
CA MET A 1 -14.14 -11.58 4.84
C MET A 1 -13.98 -12.45 3.61
N SER A 2 -13.15 -12.01 2.66
CA SER A 2 -12.81 -12.71 1.42
C SER A 2 -11.88 -13.91 1.67
N GLU A 3 -11.86 -14.85 0.74
CA GLU A 3 -10.97 -16.03 0.77
C GLU A 3 -9.49 -15.62 0.85
N LEU A 4 -9.12 -14.54 0.14
CA LEU A 4 -7.77 -13.99 0.18
C LEU A 4 -7.38 -13.49 1.59
N GLU A 5 -8.29 -12.79 2.26
CA GLU A 5 -8.06 -12.30 3.64
C GLU A 5 -7.92 -13.47 4.63
N GLN A 6 -8.70 -14.54 4.46
CA GLN A 6 -8.60 -15.73 5.31
C GLN A 6 -7.24 -16.43 5.15
N LEU A 7 -6.75 -16.53 3.92
CA LEU A 7 -5.44 -17.11 3.62
C LEU A 7 -4.29 -16.27 4.22
N TYR A 8 -4.36 -14.94 4.11
CA TYR A 8 -3.37 -14.06 4.74
C TYR A 8 -3.35 -14.20 6.27
N LEU A 9 -4.53 -14.29 6.89
CA LEU A 9 -4.65 -14.45 8.34
C LEU A 9 -4.08 -15.80 8.80
N GLN A 10 -4.40 -16.87 8.06
CA GLN A 10 -3.89 -18.22 8.36
C GLN A 10 -2.37 -18.27 8.24
N LEU A 11 -1.79 -17.66 7.20
CA LEU A 11 -0.34 -17.58 7.00
C LEU A 11 0.35 -16.86 8.16
N GLY A 12 -0.20 -15.71 8.60
CA GLY A 12 0.35 -14.96 9.72
C GLY A 12 0.26 -15.74 11.04
N LYS A 13 -0.85 -16.46 11.25
CA LYS A 13 -1.06 -17.29 12.44
C LYS A 13 -0.08 -18.46 12.50
N THR A 14 0.07 -19.22 11.42
CA THR A 14 1.01 -20.35 11.36
C THR A 14 2.45 -19.90 11.50
N TYR A 15 2.78 -18.72 10.97
CA TYR A 15 4.08 -18.09 11.17
C TYR A 15 4.35 -17.77 12.65
N TYR A 16 3.43 -17.06 13.31
CA TYR A 16 3.58 -16.65 14.71
C TYR A 16 3.62 -17.84 15.68
N GLU A 17 2.77 -18.84 15.45
CA GLU A 17 2.70 -20.05 16.29
C GLU A 17 3.91 -20.98 16.09
N GLY A 18 4.62 -20.87 14.97
CA GLY A 18 5.75 -21.72 14.60
C GLY A 18 7.03 -21.51 15.43
N LYS A 19 7.05 -20.61 16.42
CA LYS A 19 8.23 -20.27 17.25
C LYS A 19 9.49 -19.99 16.42
N PHE A 20 9.33 -19.42 15.22
CA PHE A 20 10.46 -18.91 14.48
C PHE A 20 11.04 -17.74 15.27
N GLU A 21 12.25 -17.92 15.80
CA GLU A 21 12.99 -16.83 16.45
C GLU A 21 13.14 -15.69 15.43
N ASP A 22 12.81 -14.47 15.87
CA ASP A 22 12.73 -13.28 15.05
C ASP A 22 14.07 -12.96 14.36
N PRO A 23 14.12 -12.57 13.06
CA PRO A 23 13.08 -12.66 12.04
C PRO A 23 13.31 -13.87 11.12
N LEU A 24 12.29 -14.25 10.34
CA LEU A 24 12.35 -15.26 9.28
C LEU A 24 13.27 -14.81 8.13
N PRO A 25 14.58 -15.13 8.15
CA PRO A 25 15.55 -14.45 7.30
C PRO A 25 15.35 -14.81 5.82
N GLU A 26 14.81 -16.00 5.58
CA GLU A 26 14.66 -16.60 4.26
C GLU A 26 13.48 -16.02 3.47
N LEU A 27 12.45 -15.49 4.14
CA LEU A 27 11.30 -14.90 3.45
C LEU A 27 11.44 -13.40 3.18
N LEU A 28 12.34 -12.71 3.88
CA LEU A 28 12.62 -11.28 3.64
C LEU A 28 12.94 -10.97 2.16
N PRO A 29 13.81 -11.75 1.47
CA PRO A 29 14.09 -11.52 0.05
C PRO A 29 12.85 -11.70 -0.85
N ILE A 30 11.93 -12.59 -0.46
CA ILE A 30 10.70 -12.86 -1.21
C ILE A 30 9.71 -11.70 -1.03
N PHE A 31 9.54 -11.19 0.19
CA PHE A 31 8.70 -10.00 0.44
C PHE A 31 9.23 -8.76 -0.29
N ASP A 32 10.55 -8.55 -0.31
CA ASP A 32 11.17 -7.48 -1.10
C ASP A 32 10.88 -7.62 -2.59
N LYS A 33 11.00 -8.83 -3.13
CA LYS A 33 10.71 -9.11 -4.55
C LYS A 33 9.23 -8.87 -4.88
N ILE A 34 8.31 -9.32 -4.03
CA ILE A 34 6.87 -9.05 -4.16
C ILE A 34 6.61 -7.53 -4.15
N THR A 35 7.24 -6.81 -3.22
CA THR A 35 7.06 -5.35 -3.10
C THR A 35 7.55 -4.61 -4.35
N ARG A 36 8.73 -4.99 -4.87
CA ARG A 36 9.27 -4.43 -6.13
C ARG A 36 8.36 -4.69 -7.31
N ILE A 37 7.89 -5.92 -7.47
CA ILE A 37 6.99 -6.31 -8.57
C ILE A 37 5.66 -5.56 -8.44
N ARG A 38 5.02 -5.56 -7.26
CA ARG A 38 3.76 -4.83 -7.05
C ARG A 38 3.91 -3.35 -7.39
N LYS A 39 5.03 -2.71 -7.05
CA LYS A 39 5.30 -1.30 -7.39
C LYS A 39 5.43 -1.08 -8.91
N GLN A 40 5.95 -2.05 -9.66
CA GLN A 40 6.04 -1.96 -11.13
C GLN A 40 4.67 -2.09 -11.82
N TYR A 41 3.77 -2.88 -11.24
CA TYR A 41 2.42 -3.11 -11.79
C TYR A 41 1.33 -2.24 -11.15
N GLN A 42 1.65 -1.43 -10.14
CA GLN A 42 0.70 -0.46 -9.62
C GLN A 42 0.48 0.62 -10.67
N PRO A 43 -0.76 0.82 -11.15
CA PRO A 43 -1.06 1.94 -12.03
C PRO A 43 -0.68 3.22 -11.30
N LYS A 44 0.13 4.08 -11.94
CA LYS A 44 0.31 5.43 -11.42
C LYS A 44 -1.08 6.04 -11.27
N PRO A 45 -1.40 6.67 -10.12
CA PRO A 45 -2.69 7.32 -9.96
C PRO A 45 -2.84 8.30 -11.13
N ALA A 46 -3.89 8.12 -11.91
CA ALA A 46 -4.17 8.94 -13.08
C ALA A 46 -4.41 10.41 -12.69
N CYS A 47 -4.80 10.63 -11.44
CA CYS A 47 -5.07 11.94 -10.88
C CYS A 47 -4.00 12.31 -9.84
N PRO A 48 -3.54 13.56 -9.80
CA PRO A 48 -2.70 14.04 -8.71
C PRO A 48 -3.39 13.84 -7.36
N VAL A 49 -2.60 13.70 -6.30
CA VAL A 49 -3.10 13.64 -4.93
C VAL A 49 -2.82 14.95 -4.21
N CYS A 50 -3.74 15.35 -3.34
CA CYS A 50 -3.58 16.53 -2.52
C CYS A 50 -2.45 16.34 -1.52
N ALA A 51 -1.46 17.24 -1.51
CA ALA A 51 -0.36 17.21 -0.54
C ALA A 51 -0.82 17.45 0.92
N GLY A 52 -1.97 18.10 1.12
CA GLY A 52 -2.52 18.37 2.45
C GLY A 52 -3.26 17.20 3.10
N CYS A 53 -3.94 16.35 2.31
CA CYS A 53 -4.81 15.30 2.86
C CYS A 53 -4.73 13.94 2.15
N GLY A 54 -3.92 13.80 1.10
CA GLY A 54 -3.71 12.54 0.37
C GLY A 54 -4.85 12.07 -0.51
N MET A 55 -5.96 12.82 -0.60
CA MET A 55 -7.09 12.49 -1.48
C MET A 55 -6.77 12.78 -2.95
N PRO A 56 -7.28 11.98 -3.90
CA PRO A 56 -7.16 12.28 -5.33
C PRO A 56 -7.84 13.61 -5.65
N VAL A 57 -7.23 14.37 -6.55
CA VAL A 57 -7.70 15.68 -7.02
C VAL A 57 -7.63 15.72 -8.54
N GLU A 58 -8.59 16.39 -9.19
CA GLU A 58 -8.59 16.58 -10.64
C GLU A 58 -7.33 17.33 -11.10
N GLU A 59 -6.82 17.03 -12.30
CA GLU A 59 -5.58 17.63 -12.82
C GLU A 59 -5.65 19.16 -12.94
N GLU A 60 -6.84 19.71 -13.19
CA GLU A 60 -7.10 21.14 -13.32
C GLU A 60 -7.48 21.82 -12.00
N ALA A 61 -7.62 21.09 -10.90
CA ALA A 61 -8.06 21.65 -9.63
C ALA A 61 -7.04 22.65 -9.05
N VAL A 62 -7.51 23.85 -8.72
CA VAL A 62 -6.70 24.90 -8.05
C VAL A 62 -6.68 24.70 -6.54
N PHE A 63 -7.75 24.12 -5.98
CA PHE A 63 -7.90 23.82 -4.55
C PHE A 63 -8.44 22.40 -4.37
N CYS A 64 -8.06 21.76 -3.26
CA CYS A 64 -8.59 20.46 -2.88
C CYS A 64 -10.02 20.60 -2.37
N GLY A 65 -10.98 19.96 -3.05
CA GLY A 65 -12.39 19.95 -2.63
C GLY A 65 -12.65 19.28 -1.28
N ASN A 66 -11.70 18.50 -0.76
CA ASN A 66 -11.83 17.83 0.54
C ASN A 66 -11.30 18.66 1.72
N CYS A 67 -10.12 19.29 1.58
CA CYS A 67 -9.45 19.97 2.70
C CYS A 67 -9.12 21.45 2.45
N GLY A 68 -9.42 21.99 1.27
CA GLY A 68 -9.16 23.40 0.92
C GLY A 68 -7.69 23.72 0.61
N TYR A 69 -6.78 22.74 0.63
CA TYR A 69 -5.37 22.94 0.29
C TYR A 69 -5.21 23.47 -1.15
N ARG A 70 -4.34 24.46 -1.36
CA ARG A 70 -4.08 25.05 -2.68
C ARG A 70 -3.10 24.17 -3.47
N LEU A 71 -3.53 23.66 -4.62
CA LEU A 71 -2.83 22.64 -5.41
C LEU A 71 -1.93 23.21 -6.50
N LYS A 72 -2.30 24.36 -7.07
CA LYS A 72 -1.51 25.10 -8.08
C LYS A 72 -1.18 26.51 -7.60
N SER A 73 0.05 26.95 -7.82
CA SER A 73 0.43 28.36 -7.94
C SER A 73 0.92 28.63 -9.36
#